data_AF-A0A8B7N7B5-F1
#
_entry.id   AF-A0A8B7N7B5-F1
#
_cell.length_a   1.000
_cell.length_b   1.000
_cell.length_c   1.000
_cell.angle_alpha   90.00
_cell.angle_beta   90.00
_cell.angle_gamma   90.00
#
_symmetry.space_group_name_H-M   'P 1'
#
loop_
_entity.id
_entity.type
_entity.pdbx_description
1 polymer ?
#
loop_
_entity_poly.entity_id
_entity_poly.type
_entity_poly.pdbx_seq_one_letter_code
_entity_poly.pdbx_strand_id
1 'polypeptide(L)'
;MPRGLVLLIVVAAAASTQAAYSDCFLTLNYARDAVSATAWSACSPQYTVDLGIFTKMDCNLYAKSYNAPKCDPVIANYMKCAVKAVGLLKADNTFDDAAFKATTLQNKCSADAKFIAAYPKCMNYTMKYMNVGRLIACLVSAVY
;
A
#
# COMPACT_ATOMS: atom_id res chain seq x y z
N MET A 1 44.56 -48.56 -26.64
CA MET A 1 44.02 -47.20 -26.38
C MET A 1 42.52 -47.32 -26.13
N PRO A 2 42.03 -47.37 -24.89
CA PRO A 2 40.59 -47.39 -24.65
C PRO A 2 40.05 -45.96 -24.77
N ARG A 3 39.05 -45.77 -25.63
CA ARG A 3 38.32 -44.51 -25.83
C ARG A 3 37.41 -44.29 -24.62
N GLY A 4 37.75 -43.31 -23.78
CA GLY A 4 37.01 -42.96 -22.58
C GLY A 4 35.61 -42.46 -22.90
N LEU A 5 34.62 -43.04 -22.21
CA LEU A 5 33.22 -42.64 -22.25
C LEU A 5 33.08 -41.33 -21.45
N VAL A 6 32.68 -40.24 -22.11
CA VAL A 6 32.37 -38.97 -21.45
C VAL A 6 30.92 -39.02 -20.98
N LEU A 7 30.73 -39.10 -19.66
CA LEU A 7 29.42 -39.00 -19.02
C LEU A 7 28.98 -37.53 -18.95
N LEU A 8 27.96 -37.17 -19.72
CA LEU A 8 27.30 -35.87 -19.66
C LEU A 8 26.33 -35.84 -18.48
N ILE A 9 26.74 -35.19 -17.39
CA ILE A 9 25.89 -34.94 -16.23
C ILE A 9 25.06 -33.69 -16.52
N VAL A 10 23.78 -33.87 -16.86
CA VAL A 10 22.80 -32.79 -16.92
C VAL A 10 22.42 -32.45 -15.49
N VAL A 11 22.96 -31.34 -14.98
CA VAL A 11 22.54 -30.77 -13.70
C VAL A 11 21.23 -30.03 -13.94
N ALA A 12 20.10 -30.70 -13.70
CA ALA A 12 18.82 -30.02 -13.61
C ALA A 12 18.79 -29.25 -12.29
N ALA A 13 19.09 -27.95 -12.36
CA ALA A 13 18.81 -27.04 -11.26
C ALA A 13 17.29 -26.97 -11.07
N ALA A 14 16.77 -27.69 -10.09
CA ALA A 14 15.41 -27.49 -9.60
C ALA A 14 15.37 -26.11 -8.94
N ALA A 15 15.00 -25.09 -9.73
CA ALA A 15 14.61 -23.80 -9.18
C ALA A 15 13.38 -24.05 -8.30
N SER A 16 13.55 -23.92 -6.98
CA SER A 16 12.44 -23.92 -6.03
C SER A 16 11.53 -22.75 -6.40
N THR A 17 10.40 -23.03 -7.04
CA THR A 17 9.36 -22.05 -7.33
C THR A 17 8.60 -21.74 -6.05
N GLN A 18 9.28 -21.12 -5.08
CA GLN A 18 8.57 -20.31 -4.11
C GLN A 18 8.09 -19.10 -4.91
N ALA A 19 6.78 -18.98 -5.13
CA ALA A 19 6.23 -17.83 -5.80
C ALA A 19 6.64 -16.59 -5.01
N ALA A 20 7.67 -15.89 -5.50
CA ALA A 20 8.10 -14.65 -4.91
C ALA A 20 6.91 -13.69 -4.94
N TYR A 21 6.75 -12.92 -3.87
CA TYR A 21 5.76 -11.85 -3.86
C TYR A 21 5.98 -10.95 -5.08
N SER A 22 4.90 -10.46 -5.69
CA SER A 22 5.02 -9.53 -6.82
C SER A 22 5.73 -8.25 -6.38
N ASP A 23 6.47 -7.64 -7.29
CA ASP A 23 7.13 -6.34 -7.04
C ASP A 23 6.12 -5.28 -6.60
N CYS A 24 4.88 -5.33 -7.11
CA CYS A 24 3.82 -4.43 -6.70
C CYS A 24 3.38 -4.70 -5.25
N PHE A 25 3.21 -5.96 -4.84
CA PHE A 25 2.89 -6.30 -3.44
C PHE A 25 3.97 -5.77 -2.48
N LEU A 26 5.24 -6.00 -2.79
CA LEU A 26 6.36 -5.51 -1.97
C LEU A 26 6.37 -3.97 -1.92
N THR A 27 6.21 -3.32 -3.07
CA THR A 27 6.16 -1.86 -3.17
C THR A 27 5.02 -1.27 -2.35
N LEU A 28 3.83 -1.87 -2.37
CA LEU A 28 2.70 -1.40 -1.59
C LEU A 28 2.94 -1.54 -0.08
N ASN A 29 3.62 -2.60 0.38
CA ASN A 29 4.00 -2.74 1.78
C ASN A 29 5.04 -1.69 2.19
N TYR A 30 6.05 -1.43 1.35
CA TYR A 30 7.02 -0.35 1.62
C TYR A 30 6.35 1.03 1.64
N ALA A 31 5.44 1.29 0.70
CA ALA A 31 4.65 2.51 0.68
C ALA A 31 3.80 2.66 1.96
N ARG A 32 3.16 1.57 2.42
CA ARG A 32 2.40 1.56 3.68
C ARG A 32 3.26 2.04 4.83
N ASP A 33 4.44 1.46 4.98
CA ASP A 33 5.32 1.71 6.12
C ASP A 33 5.89 3.13 6.05
N ALA A 34 6.33 3.58 4.87
CA ALA A 34 6.86 4.93 4.66
C ALA A 34 5.80 6.03 4.88
N VAL A 35 4.60 5.85 4.34
CA VAL A 35 3.48 6.79 4.53
C VAL A 35 3.08 6.82 6.00
N SER A 36 2.97 5.67 6.66
CA SER A 36 2.61 5.60 8.08
C SER A 36 3.63 6.31 8.97
N ALA A 37 4.93 6.07 8.74
CA ALA A 37 6.00 6.71 9.49
C ALA A 37 5.99 8.25 9.31
N THR A 38 5.86 8.72 8.06
CA THR A 38 5.83 10.15 7.75
C THR A 38 4.60 10.83 8.35
N ALA A 39 3.42 10.21 8.19
CA ALA A 39 2.17 10.71 8.75
C ALA A 39 2.21 10.76 10.27
N TRP A 40 2.72 9.71 10.92
CA TRP A 40 2.84 9.67 12.38
C TRP A 40 3.72 10.80 12.89
N SER A 41 4.92 10.97 12.32
CA SER A 41 5.85 12.02 12.73
C SER A 41 5.29 13.43 12.52
N ALA A 42 4.61 13.69 11.40
CA ALA A 42 4.14 15.03 11.06
C ALA A 42 2.80 15.40 11.70
N CYS A 43 1.89 14.44 11.84
CA CYS A 43 0.48 14.73 12.12
C CYS A 43 0.04 14.29 13.53
N SER A 44 0.62 13.21 14.08
CA SER A 44 0.13 12.66 15.35
C SER A 44 0.10 13.67 16.51
N PRO A 45 1.07 14.60 16.67
CA PRO A 45 1.02 15.56 17.78
C PRO A 45 -0.20 16.48 17.76
N GLN A 46 -0.75 16.77 16.58
CA GLN A 46 -1.90 17.67 16.40
C GLN A 46 -3.25 16.96 16.53
N TYR A 47 -3.28 15.64 16.32
CA TYR A 47 -4.52 14.85 16.24
C TYR A 47 -4.57 13.74 17.29
N THR A 48 -3.91 13.93 18.43
CA THR A 48 -3.84 12.93 19.52
C THR A 48 -5.22 12.51 20.03
N VAL A 49 -6.16 13.46 20.15
CA VAL A 49 -7.54 13.18 20.59
C VAL A 49 -8.27 12.30 19.59
N ASP A 50 -8.24 12.67 18.31
CA ASP A 50 -8.89 11.92 17.21
C ASP A 50 -8.32 10.51 17.11
N LEU A 51 -6.99 10.38 17.17
CA LEU A 51 -6.30 9.08 17.19
C LEU A 51 -6.69 8.26 18.43
N GLY A 52 -6.82 8.88 19.60
CA GLY A 52 -7.28 8.22 20.81
C GLY A 52 -8.71 7.68 20.70
N ILE A 53 -9.62 8.45 20.09
CA ILE A 53 -11.00 8.02 19.82
C ILE A 53 -10.99 6.85 18.82
N PHE A 54 -10.23 6.99 17.73
CA PHE A 54 -10.09 5.99 16.69
C PHE A 54 -9.61 4.64 17.25
N THR A 55 -8.58 4.65 18.10
CA THR A 55 -8.08 3.45 18.77
C THR A 55 -9.14 2.84 19.71
N LYS A 56 -9.84 3.66 20.51
CA LYS A 56 -10.90 3.17 21.42
C LYS A 56 -12.08 2.54 20.68
N MET A 57 -12.34 2.96 19.44
CA MET A 57 -13.41 2.44 18.59
C MET A 57 -13.05 1.12 17.88
N ASP A 58 -11.85 0.58 18.14
CA ASP A 58 -11.27 -0.58 17.48
C ASP A 58 -11.17 -0.41 15.95
N CYS A 59 -10.88 0.82 15.54
CA CYS A 59 -10.65 1.12 14.14
C CYS A 59 -9.21 0.72 13.78
N ASN A 60 -9.06 -0.41 13.08
CA ASN A 60 -7.77 -0.83 12.53
C ASN A 60 -7.76 -0.60 11.01
N LEU A 61 -6.94 0.36 10.55
CA LEU A 61 -6.81 0.72 9.13
C LEU A 61 -6.50 -0.48 8.23
N TYR A 62 -5.87 -1.52 8.74
CA TYR A 62 -5.45 -2.68 7.94
C TYR A 62 -6.34 -3.91 8.17
N ALA A 63 -7.37 -3.80 9.02
CA ALA A 63 -8.32 -4.89 9.24
C ALA A 63 -9.25 -5.09 8.03
N LYS A 64 -9.61 -6.35 7.77
CA LYS A 64 -10.65 -6.72 6.81
C LYS A 64 -12.04 -6.24 7.24
N SER A 65 -12.33 -6.27 8.54
CA SER A 65 -13.60 -5.87 9.16
C SER A 65 -13.73 -4.37 9.45
N TYR A 66 -12.91 -3.53 8.81
CA TYR A 66 -12.90 -2.08 9.06
C TYR A 66 -14.25 -1.42 8.73
N ASN A 67 -14.85 -0.74 9.71
CA ASN A 67 -16.10 -0.03 9.55
C ASN A 67 -15.85 1.41 9.08
N ALA A 68 -15.69 1.59 7.76
CA ALA A 68 -15.43 2.89 7.14
C ALA A 68 -16.42 4.00 7.55
N PRO A 69 -17.75 3.79 7.52
CA PRO A 69 -18.71 4.81 7.95
C PRO A 69 -18.51 5.30 9.39
N LYS A 70 -18.07 4.41 10.29
CA LYS A 70 -17.82 4.73 11.70
C LYS A 70 -16.44 5.34 11.92
N CYS A 71 -15.42 4.81 11.26
CA CYS A 71 -14.02 5.09 11.56
C CYS A 71 -13.44 6.27 10.76
N ASP A 72 -13.76 6.38 9.47
CA ASP A 72 -13.13 7.38 8.60
C ASP A 72 -13.42 8.83 9.01
N PRO A 73 -14.65 9.21 9.44
CA PRO A 73 -14.91 10.59 9.86
C PRO A 73 -14.04 11.04 11.03
N VAL A 74 -13.72 10.13 11.97
CA VAL A 74 -12.96 10.42 13.19
C VAL A 74 -11.54 10.87 12.84
N ILE A 75 -10.92 10.24 11.83
CA ILE A 75 -9.53 10.49 11.45
C ILE A 75 -9.40 11.28 10.15
N ALA A 76 -10.48 11.87 9.63
CA ALA A 76 -10.46 12.55 8.33
C ALA A 76 -9.43 13.70 8.30
N ASN A 77 -9.32 14.49 9.36
CA ASN A 77 -8.35 15.57 9.45
C ASN A 77 -6.91 15.05 9.57
N TYR A 78 -6.69 14.01 10.36
CA TYR A 78 -5.40 13.31 10.43
C TYR A 78 -4.98 12.77 9.05
N MET A 79 -5.91 12.14 8.31
CA MET A 79 -5.65 11.60 6.98
C MET A 79 -5.36 12.69 5.96
N LYS A 80 -6.08 13.81 6.01
CA LYS A 80 -5.77 14.98 5.19
C LYS A 80 -4.39 15.55 5.48
N CYS A 81 -4.00 15.62 6.77
CA CYS A 81 -2.64 15.98 7.15
C CYS A 81 -1.62 14.98 6.61
N ALA A 82 -1.88 13.67 6.73
CA ALA A 82 -1.00 12.62 6.24
C ALA A 82 -0.74 12.78 4.73
N VAL A 83 -1.80 12.90 3.94
CA VAL A 83 -1.73 13.11 2.49
C VAL A 83 -0.94 14.38 2.14
N LYS A 84 -1.10 15.46 2.90
CA LYS A 84 -0.29 16.67 2.75
C LYS A 84 1.19 16.41 3.07
N ALA A 85 1.48 15.73 4.18
CA ALA A 85 2.84 15.48 4.65
C ALA A 85 3.65 14.62 3.68
N VAL A 86 3.00 13.68 2.99
CA VAL A 86 3.66 12.86 1.95
C VAL A 86 3.60 13.46 0.55
N GLY A 87 3.19 14.73 0.41
CA GLY A 87 3.17 15.43 -0.87
C GLY A 87 2.13 14.92 -1.87
N LEU A 88 1.04 14.34 -1.38
CA LEU A 88 -0.05 13.78 -2.20
C LEU A 88 -1.33 14.62 -2.17
N LEU A 89 -1.26 15.85 -1.64
CA LEU A 89 -2.38 16.79 -1.63
C LEU A 89 -2.17 17.85 -2.71
N LYS A 90 -3.08 17.91 -3.68
CA LYS A 90 -3.10 18.96 -4.70
C LYS A 90 -3.53 20.31 -4.10
N ALA A 91 -3.27 21.39 -4.85
CA ALA A 91 -3.64 22.75 -4.46
C ALA A 91 -5.17 22.92 -4.26
N ASP A 92 -5.99 22.15 -4.99
CA ASP A 92 -7.45 22.12 -4.87
C ASP A 92 -7.94 21.29 -3.66
N ASN A 93 -7.05 20.87 -2.76
CA ASN A 93 -7.31 19.97 -1.64
C ASN A 93 -7.80 18.58 -2.05
N THR A 94 -7.54 18.09 -3.25
CA THR A 94 -7.86 16.70 -3.65
C THR A 94 -6.61 15.82 -3.67
N PHE A 95 -6.81 14.49 -3.64
CA PHE A 95 -5.72 13.52 -3.68
C PHE A 95 -5.02 13.54 -5.04
N ASP A 96 -3.70 13.51 -5.04
CA ASP A 96 -2.86 13.43 -6.24
C ASP A 96 -2.58 11.97 -6.62
N ASP A 97 -3.44 11.41 -7.48
CA ASP A 97 -3.34 10.01 -7.89
C ASP A 97 -2.10 9.73 -8.77
N ALA A 98 -1.72 10.71 -9.59
CA ALA A 98 -0.54 10.66 -10.44
C ALA A 98 0.72 10.69 -9.58
N ALA A 99 0.81 11.61 -8.61
CA ALA A 99 1.92 11.63 -7.67
C ALA A 99 1.97 10.33 -6.85
N PHE A 100 0.84 9.81 -6.36
CA PHE A 100 0.84 8.54 -5.62
C PHE A 100 1.45 7.39 -6.43
N LYS A 101 1.09 7.26 -7.71
CA LYS A 101 1.67 6.22 -8.59
C LYS A 101 3.15 6.48 -8.88
N ALA A 102 3.53 7.73 -9.14
CA ALA A 102 4.87 8.08 -9.58
C ALA A 102 5.91 8.15 -8.45
N THR A 103 5.56 8.76 -7.31
CA THR A 103 6.49 9.00 -6.19
C THR A 103 6.38 7.90 -5.13
N THR A 104 5.16 7.63 -4.66
CA THR A 104 4.94 6.65 -3.58
C THR A 104 5.12 5.21 -4.07
N LEU A 105 4.63 4.88 -5.27
CA LEU A 105 4.76 3.54 -5.85
C LEU A 105 5.88 3.41 -6.87
N GLN A 106 6.59 4.51 -7.21
CA GLN A 106 7.69 4.50 -8.17
C GLN A 106 7.35 3.83 -9.51
N ASN A 107 6.07 3.88 -9.91
CA ASN A 107 5.51 3.18 -11.08
C ASN A 107 5.70 1.65 -11.09
N LYS A 108 6.11 1.02 -9.99
CA LYS A 108 6.38 -0.43 -9.91
C LYS A 108 5.13 -1.30 -9.99
N CYS A 109 3.95 -0.69 -9.79
CA CYS A 109 2.66 -1.37 -9.92
C CYS A 109 1.98 -1.18 -11.29
N SER A 110 2.56 -0.39 -12.20
CA SER A 110 1.86 0.08 -13.41
C SER A 110 1.53 -1.03 -14.41
N ALA A 111 2.23 -2.16 -14.36
CA ALA A 111 1.97 -3.33 -15.21
C ALA A 111 1.25 -4.48 -14.48
N ASP A 112 0.98 -4.34 -13.17
CA ASP A 112 0.33 -5.40 -12.39
C ASP A 112 -1.18 -5.41 -12.68
N ALA A 113 -1.66 -6.49 -13.31
CA ALA A 113 -3.06 -6.61 -13.73
C ALA A 113 -4.05 -6.57 -12.55
N LYS A 114 -3.69 -7.15 -11.40
CA LYS A 114 -4.53 -7.13 -10.19
C LYS A 114 -4.61 -5.71 -9.64
N PHE A 115 -3.49 -4.99 -9.62
CA PHE A 115 -3.45 -3.58 -9.22
C PHE A 115 -4.32 -2.71 -10.13
N ILE A 116 -4.14 -2.82 -11.45
CA ILE A 116 -4.91 -2.03 -12.44
C ILE A 116 -6.41 -2.25 -12.26
N ALA A 117 -6.84 -3.50 -12.09
CA ALA A 117 -8.25 -3.84 -11.89
C ALA A 117 -8.81 -3.32 -10.56
N ALA A 118 -8.02 -3.35 -9.48
CA ALA A 118 -8.46 -2.96 -8.15
C ALA A 118 -8.42 -1.45 -7.90
N TYR A 119 -7.52 -0.72 -8.56
CA TYR A 119 -7.24 0.68 -8.26
C TYR A 119 -8.46 1.60 -8.27
N PRO A 120 -9.33 1.61 -9.31
CA PRO A 120 -10.51 2.48 -9.33
C PRO A 120 -11.47 2.21 -8.16
N LYS A 121 -11.67 0.93 -7.82
CA LYS A 121 -12.53 0.52 -6.71
C LYS A 121 -11.96 0.96 -5.37
N CYS A 122 -10.67 0.73 -5.13
CA CYS A 122 -10.00 1.14 -3.90
C CYS A 122 -9.99 2.66 -3.73
N MET A 123 -9.76 3.42 -4.81
CA MET A 123 -9.84 4.89 -4.81
C MET A 123 -11.24 5.37 -4.39
N ASN A 124 -12.28 4.89 -5.06
CA ASN A 124 -13.66 5.29 -4.78
C ASN A 124 -14.08 4.97 -3.32
N TYR A 125 -13.61 3.85 -2.78
CA TYR A 125 -13.94 3.43 -1.43
C TYR A 125 -13.27 4.30 -0.34
N THR A 126 -12.10 4.87 -0.62
CA THR A 126 -11.22 5.43 0.44
C THR A 126 -11.03 6.93 0.35
N MET A 127 -11.14 7.52 -0.84
CA MET A 127 -10.79 8.92 -1.05
C MET A 127 -11.83 9.93 -0.57
N LYS A 128 -13.05 9.48 -0.21
CA LYS A 128 -14.05 10.34 0.45
C LYS A 128 -13.49 11.05 1.68
N TYR A 129 -12.63 10.38 2.44
CA TYR A 129 -11.95 10.93 3.62
C TYR A 129 -10.42 10.95 3.44
N MET A 130 -9.94 10.89 2.19
CA MET A 130 -8.52 10.85 1.85
C MET A 130 -7.72 9.80 2.63
N ASN A 131 -8.35 8.66 2.93
CA ASN A 131 -7.76 7.63 3.78
C ASN A 131 -6.72 6.82 2.99
N VAL A 132 -5.53 7.38 2.83
CA VAL A 132 -4.42 6.78 2.07
C VAL A 132 -3.95 5.45 2.67
N GLY A 133 -4.04 5.28 3.99
CA GLY A 133 -3.76 4.01 4.65
C GLY A 133 -4.72 2.90 4.19
N ARG A 134 -6.02 3.21 4.11
CA ARG A 134 -7.02 2.28 3.56
C ARG A 134 -6.87 2.03 2.06
N LEU A 135 -6.45 3.04 1.29
CA LEU A 135 -6.16 2.87 -0.14
C LEU A 135 -5.08 1.80 -0.32
N ILE A 136 -3.96 1.95 0.38
CA ILE A 136 -2.84 1.00 0.32
C ILE A 136 -3.29 -0.38 0.83
N ALA A 137 -4.03 -0.46 1.94
CA ALA A 137 -4.54 -1.72 2.48
C ALA A 137 -5.42 -2.48 1.47
N CYS A 138 -6.32 -1.76 0.79
CA CYS A 138 -7.19 -2.32 -0.25
C CYS A 138 -6.38 -2.87 -1.43
N LEU A 139 -5.36 -2.12 -1.86
CA LEU A 139 -4.48 -2.53 -2.96
C LEU A 139 -3.61 -3.73 -2.58
N VAL A 140 -3.02 -3.75 -1.38
CA VAL A 140 -2.26 -4.89 -0.86
C VAL A 140 -3.11 -6.16 -0.86
N SER A 141 -4.34 -6.07 -0.38
CA SER A 141 -5.26 -7.21 -0.37
C SER A 141 -5.65 -7.68 -1.77
N ALA A 142 -5.61 -6.80 -2.77
CA ALA A 142 -5.98 -7.14 -4.14
C ALA A 142 -4.82 -7.80 -4.90
N VAL A 143 -3.57 -7.42 -4.61
CA VAL A 143 -2.39 -7.93 -5.32
C VAL A 143 -1.79 -9.19 -4.68
N TYR A 144 -2.02 -9.41 -3.38
CA TYR A 144 -1.72 -10.68 -2.70
C TYR A 144 -2.38 -11.86 -3.43
#